data_AF-A0A969T052-F1
#
_entry.id   AF-A0A969T052-F1
#
_cell.length_a   1.000
_cell.length_b   1.000
_cell.length_c   1.000
_cell.angle_alpha   90.00
_cell.angle_beta   90.00
_cell.angle_gamma   90.00
#
_symmetry.space_group_name_H-M   'P 1'
#
loop_
_entity.id
_entity.type
_entity.pdbx_description
1 polymer ?
#
loop_
_entity_poly.entity_id
_entity_poly.type
_entity_poly.pdbx_seq_one_letter_code
_entity_poly.pdbx_strand_id
1 'polypeptide(L)' 'MIPVQPRLKSAQVLVFVDAGLEDYATLCKGITAEAIVLHTDRDGIEQISQALTQYASVETIQILHMARPERCI' A
#
# COMPACT_ATOMS: atom_id res chain seq x y z
N MET A 1 22.82 23.43 13.35
CA MET A 1 22.17 22.56 12.34
C MET A 1 20.72 22.39 12.75
N ILE A 2 19.76 22.72 11.88
CA ILE A 2 18.34 22.50 12.15
C ILE A 2 18.00 21.11 11.59
N PRO A 3 17.42 20.18 12.37
CA PRO A 3 16.97 18.90 11.82
C PRO A 3 15.84 19.17 10.83
N VAL A 4 16.04 18.77 9.57
CA VAL A 4 14.95 18.69 8.59
C VAL A 4 14.05 17.55 9.05
N GLN A 5 12.95 17.89 9.70
CA GLN A 5 11.95 16.89 10.06
C GLN A 5 11.32 16.37 8.75
N PRO A 6 11.19 15.04 8.57
CA PRO A 6 10.48 14.52 7.42
C PRO A 6 9.05 15.06 7.46
N ARG A 7 8.60 15.73 6.39
CA ARG A 7 7.20 16.16 6.27
C ARG A 7 6.35 14.91 6.15
N LEU A 8 5.74 14.51 7.26
CA LEU A 8 4.76 13.43 7.28
C LEU A 8 3.52 13.85 6.48
N LYS A 9 2.97 12.90 5.72
CA LYS A 9 1.75 13.05 4.93
C LYS A 9 0.50 12.78 5.78
N SER A 10 -0.66 13.13 5.26
CA SER A 10 -1.95 12.68 5.78
C SER A 10 -2.81 12.20 4.62
N ALA A 11 -3.51 11.09 4.80
CA ALA A 11 -4.40 10.53 3.78
C ALA A 11 -5.77 10.18 4.38
N GLN A 12 -6.85 10.53 3.68
CA GLN A 12 -8.18 10.02 4.03
C GLN A 12 -8.31 8.54 3.65
N VAL A 13 -7.87 8.19 2.44
CA VAL A 13 -7.83 6.82 1.96
C VAL A 13 -6.44 6.53 1.41
N LEU A 14 -5.83 5.47 1.91
CA LEU A 14 -4.59 4.90 1.37
C LEU A 14 -4.88 3.50 0.86
N VAL A 15 -4.61 3.27 -0.42
CA VAL A 15 -4.87 1.98 -1.07
C VAL A 15 -3.55 1.25 -1.31
N PHE A 16 -3.41 0.05 -0.76
CA PHE A 16 -2.34 -0.86 -1.10
C PHE A 16 -2.81 -1.82 -2.18
N VAL A 17 -2.03 -1.98 -3.25
CA VAL A 17 -2.38 -2.85 -4.39
C VAL A 17 -1.28 -3.87 -4.58
N ASP A 18 -1.60 -5.16 -4.46
CA ASP A 18 -0.63 -6.22 -4.78
C ASP A 18 -0.35 -6.26 -6.28
N ALA A 19 0.93 -6.21 -6.65
CA ALA A 19 1.40 -6.39 -8.03
C ALA A 19 1.09 -7.79 -8.60
N GLY A 20 0.74 -8.75 -7.74
CA GLY A 20 0.32 -10.10 -8.11
C GLY A 20 -1.11 -10.17 -8.65
N LEU A 21 -1.89 -9.09 -8.53
CA LEU A 21 -3.18 -8.97 -9.18
C LEU A 21 -3.00 -8.85 -10.69
N GLU A 22 -3.83 -9.57 -11.44
CA GLU A 22 -3.92 -9.40 -12.89
C GLU A 22 -4.33 -7.96 -13.20
N ASP A 23 -3.58 -7.33 -14.11
CA ASP A 23 -3.78 -5.94 -14.55
C ASP A 23 -3.85 -4.90 -13.41
N TYR A 24 -3.04 -5.10 -12.35
CA TYR A 24 -2.93 -4.16 -11.23
C TYR A 24 -2.64 -2.71 -11.67
N ALA A 25 -1.95 -2.53 -12.80
CA ALA A 25 -1.64 -1.22 -13.35
C ALA A 25 -2.90 -0.47 -13.81
N THR A 26 -3.87 -1.18 -14.42
CA THR A 26 -5.16 -0.59 -14.79
C THR A 26 -6.02 -0.33 -13.57
N LEU A 27 -5.98 -1.23 -12.56
CA LEU A 27 -6.63 -0.98 -11.27
C LEU A 27 -6.11 0.32 -10.62
N CYS A 28 -4.79 0.54 -10.64
CA CYS A 28 -4.18 1.77 -10.10
C CYS A 28 -4.67 3.03 -10.81
N LYS A 29 -4.93 2.98 -12.12
CA LYS A 29 -5.47 4.14 -12.87
C LYS A 29 -6.90 4.51 -12.46
N GLY A 30 -7.67 3.54 -11.96
CA GLY A 30 -9.03 3.76 -11.48
C GLY A 30 -9.10 4.29 -10.04
N ILE A 31 -8.01 4.24 -9.29
CA ILE A 31 -7.96 4.72 -7.91
C ILE A 31 -7.71 6.23 -7.91
N THR A 32 -8.63 6.99 -7.33
CA THR A 32 -8.52 8.45 -7.18
C THR A 32 -7.76 8.86 -5.91
N ALA A 33 -7.55 7.93 -4.99
CA ALA A 33 -6.79 8.10 -3.76
C ALA A 33 -5.29 7.81 -3.96
N GLU A 34 -4.48 8.02 -2.91
CA GLU A 34 -3.07 7.60 -2.95
C GLU A 34 -2.99 6.08 -2.97
N ALA A 35 -2.27 5.54 -3.97
CA ALA A 35 -2.08 4.11 -4.16
C ALA A 35 -0.61 3.73 -4.02
N ILE A 36 -0.32 2.69 -3.24
CA ILE A 36 1.01 2.11 -3.07
C ILE A 36 0.98 0.67 -3.57
N VAL A 37 1.85 0.36 -4.51
CA VAL A 37 1.97 -0.99 -5.04
C VAL A 37 2.87 -1.83 -4.12
N LEU A 38 2.37 -2.99 -3.70
CA LEU A 38 3.12 -3.99 -2.94
C LEU A 38 3.80 -4.95 -3.91
N HIS A 39 5.07 -5.21 -3.66
CA HIS A 39 5.83 -6.21 -4.40
C HIS A 39 5.52 -7.60 -3.86
N THR A 40 5.07 -8.50 -4.75
CA THR A 40 4.61 -9.87 -4.42
C THR A 40 5.72 -10.78 -3.92
N ASP A 41 6.99 -10.46 -4.19
CA ASP A 41 8.17 -11.22 -3.76
C ASP A 41 8.74 -10.77 -2.41
N ARG A 42 8.08 -9.80 -1.75
CA ARG A 42 8.49 -9.28 -0.44
C ARG A 42 7.36 -9.42 0.57
N ASP A 43 7.71 -9.36 1.85
CA ASP A 43 6.73 -9.37 2.93
C ASP A 43 5.79 -8.15 2.79
N GLY A 44 4.49 -8.42 2.66
CA GLY A 44 3.48 -7.37 2.49
C GLY A 44 3.30 -6.53 3.76
N ILE A 45 3.44 -7.13 4.93
CA ILE A 45 3.31 -6.44 6.22
C ILE A 45 4.49 -5.48 6.40
N GLU A 46 5.73 -5.92 6.15
CA GLU A 46 6.89 -5.03 6.25
C GLU A 46 6.77 -3.82 5.31
N GLN A 47 6.33 -4.04 4.07
CA GLN A 47 6.11 -2.97 3.10
C GLN A 47 5.04 -1.97 3.55
N ILE A 48 3.89 -2.47 4.04
CA ILE A 48 2.82 -1.63 4.58
C ILE A 48 3.32 -0.84 5.80
N SER A 49 3.97 -1.51 6.75
CA SER A 49 4.52 -0.86 7.95
C SER A 49 5.51 0.25 7.58
N GLN A 50 6.43 -0.02 6.65
CA GLN A 50 7.38 0.98 6.18
C GLN A 50 6.69 2.17 5.50
N ALA A 51 5.70 1.92 4.64
CA ALA A 51 4.94 2.97 3.99
C ALA A 51 4.19 3.86 4.99
N LEU A 52 3.56 3.26 6.01
CA LEU A 52 2.80 3.99 7.03
C LEU A 52 3.67 4.94 7.87
N THR A 53 4.97 4.68 8.01
CA THR A 53 5.88 5.62 8.70
C THR A 53 5.98 7.00 8.04
N GLN A 54 5.58 7.11 6.77
CA GLN A 54 5.56 8.37 6.04
C GLN A 54 4.32 9.22 6.33
N TYR A 55 3.35 8.71 7.09
CA TYR A 55 2.08 9.37 7.36
C TYR A 55 1.92 9.69 8.84
N ALA A 56 1.53 10.93 9.13
CA ALA A 56 1.11 11.33 10.47
C ALA A 56 -0.29 10.79 10.81
N SER A 57 -1.14 10.61 9.79
CA SER A 57 -2.50 10.09 9.95
C SER A 57 -3.00 9.43 8.67
N VAL A 58 -3.65 8.28 8.82
CA VAL A 58 -4.42 7.61 7.76
C VAL A 58 -5.79 7.26 8.35
N GLU A 59 -6.87 7.70 7.72
CA GLU A 59 -8.23 7.44 8.20
C GLU A 59 -8.73 6.05 7.75
N THR A 60 -8.50 5.70 6.48
CA THR A 60 -8.91 4.42 5.91
C THR A 60 -7.75 3.78 5.15
N ILE A 61 -7.52 2.50 5.41
CA ILE A 61 -6.63 1.65 4.62
C ILE A 61 -7.47 0.64 3.84
N GLN A 62 -7.25 0.57 2.53
CA GLN A 62 -7.82 -0.48 1.68
C GLN A 62 -6.68 -1.31 1.11
N ILE A 63 -6.84 -2.63 1.13
CA ILE A 63 -5.83 -3.55 0.59
C ILE A 63 -6.51 -4.37 -0.51
N LEU A 64 -6.01 -4.22 -1.73
CA LEU A 64 -6.41 -5.02 -2.88
C LEU A 64 -5.37 -6.13 -3.05
N HIS A 65 -5.77 -7.36 -2.79
CA HIS A 65 -4.91 -8.53 -2.86
C HIS A 65 -5.68 -9.72 -3.43
N MET A 66 -5.00 -10.61 -4.14
CA MET A 66 -5.60 -11.87 -4.58
C MET A 66 -5.41 -12.92 -3.50
N ALA A 67 -6.52 -13.40 -2.92
CA ALA A 67 -6.45 -14.64 -2.14
C ALA A 67 -6.03 -15.76 -3.08
N ARG A 68 -4.81 -16.28 -2.92
CA ARG A 68 -4.44 -17.53 -3.58
C ARG A 68 -5.26 -18.64 -2.92
N PRO A 69 -6.00 -19.46 -3.68
CA PRO A 69 -6.62 -20.63 -3.11
C PRO A 69 -5.49 -21.50 -2.61
N GLU A 70 -5.37 -21.59 -1.30
CA GLU A 70 -4.46 -22.50 -0.64
C GLU A 70 -4.86 -23.89 -1.14
N ARG A 71 -3.97 -24.52 -1.88
CA ARG A 71 -4.12 -25.93 -2.21
C ARG A 71 -3.96 -26.66 -0.88
N CYS A 72 -5.05 -26.79 -0.13
CA CYS A 72 -5.15 -27.72 0.98
C CYS A 72 -4.79 -29.10 0.43
N ILE A 73 -3.55 -29.53 0.67
CA ILE A 73 -3.08 -30.90 0.49
C ILE A 73 -3.26 -31.65 1.80
#